data_AF-A0A3D0PS65-F1
#
_entry.id   AF-A0A3D0PS65-F1
#
_cell.length_a   1.000
_cell.length_b   1.000
_cell.length_c   1.000
_cell.angle_alpha   90.00
_cell.angle_beta   90.00
_cell.angle_gamma   90.00
#
_symmetry.space_group_name_H-M   'P 1'
#
loop_
_entity.id
_entity.type
_entity.pdbx_description
1 polymer ?
#
loop_
_entity_poly.entity_id
_entity_poly.type
_entity_poly.pdbx_seq_one_letter_code
_entity_poly.pdbx_strand_id
1 'polypeptide(L)' 'MIQVKDLTFSYTGSPPYVLNQLNLEIPDGAYVSIVGENGCGKSTL' A
#
# COMPACT_ATOMS: atom_id res chain seq x y z
N MET A 1 5.66 5.46 14.87
CA MET A 1 5.57 4.14 14.21
C MET A 1 4.36 4.16 13.30
N ILE A 2 4.46 3.69 12.05
CA ILE A 2 3.32 3.55 11.12
C ILE A 2 3.07 2.06 10.90
N GLN A 3 1.80 1.65 10.96
CA GLN A 3 1.40 0.27 10.72
C GLN A 3 0.17 0.20 9.81
N VAL A 4 0.25 -0.62 8.77
CA VAL A 4 -0.83 -0.97 7.84
C VAL A 4 -1.10 -2.45 7.98
N LYS A 5 -2.36 -2.83 8.17
CA LYS A 5 -2.79 -4.23 8.29
C LYS A 5 -3.87 -4.56 7.28
N ASP A 6 -3.66 -5.63 6.53
CA ASP A 6 -4.60 -6.21 5.57
C ASP A 6 -5.25 -5.20 4.61
N LEU A 7 -4.52 -4.17 4.20
CA LEU A 7 -5.04 -3.13 3.33
C LEU A 7 -5.39 -3.70 1.96
N THR A 8 -6.67 -3.64 1.64
CA THR A 8 -7.21 -4.07 0.34
C THR A 8 -7.99 -2.93 -0.27
N PHE A 9 -7.63 -2.56 -1.51
CA PHE A 9 -8.20 -1.41 -2.19
C PHE A 9 -8.40 -1.66 -3.67
N SER A 10 -9.56 -1.22 -4.18
CA SER A 10 -9.85 -1.08 -5.60
C SER A 10 -10.60 0.21 -5.85
N TYR A 11 -10.28 0.89 -6.96
CA TYR A 11 -10.99 2.08 -7.41
C TYR A 11 -12.45 1.81 -7.82
N THR A 12 -12.78 0.57 -8.18
CA THR A 12 -14.15 0.17 -8.57
C THR A 12 -14.96 -0.38 -7.39
N GLY A 13 -14.36 -0.52 -6.22
CA GLY A 13 -14.95 -1.24 -5.08
C GLY A 13 -15.03 -2.76 -5.29
N SER A 14 -14.46 -3.30 -6.38
CA SER A 14 -14.48 -4.71 -6.76
C SER A 14 -13.14 -5.14 -7.38
N PRO A 15 -12.86 -6.46 -7.53
CA PRO A 15 -11.64 -6.91 -8.21
C PRO A 15 -11.51 -6.34 -9.64
N PRO A 16 -10.26 -6.10 -10.12
CA PRO A 16 -9.00 -6.43 -9.46
C PRO A 16 -8.63 -5.42 -8.36
N TYR A 17 -8.06 -5.92 -7.27
CA TYR A 17 -7.54 -5.09 -6.19
C TYR A 17 -6.16 -4.54 -6.57
N VAL A 18 -6.00 -3.23 -6.49
CA VAL A 18 -4.71 -2.54 -6.72
C VAL A 18 -3.78 -2.76 -5.53
N LEU A 19 -4.33 -2.76 -4.31
CA LEU A 19 -3.65 -3.21 -3.09
C LEU A 19 -4.43 -4.42 -2.57
N ASN A 20 -3.76 -5.52 -2.28
CA ASN A 20 -4.41 -6.75 -1.84
C ASN A 20 -3.73 -7.30 -0.58
N GLN A 21 -4.43 -7.24 0.55
CA GLN A 21 -3.94 -7.68 1.86
C GLN A 21 -2.54 -7.17 2.20
N LEU A 22 -2.27 -5.89 1.91
CA LEU A 22 -0.96 -5.29 2.14
C LEU A 22 -0.74 -5.06 3.64
N ASN A 23 0.37 -5.57 4.14
CA ASN A 23 0.83 -5.43 5.52
C ASN A 23 2.18 -4.70 5.50
N LEU A 24 2.29 -3.59 6.24
CA LEU A 24 3.49 -2.75 6.28
C LEU A 24 3.70 -2.23 7.69
N GLU A 25 4.95 -2.23 8.14
CA GLU A 25 5.37 -1.64 9.40
C GLU A 25 6.58 -0.75 9.14
N ILE A 26 6.48 0.53 9.51
CA ILE A 26 7.56 1.51 9.42
C ILE A 26 7.94 1.94 10.84
N PRO A 27 9.16 1.58 11.30
CA PRO A 27 9.69 2.00 12.58
C PRO A 27 9.85 3.53 12.69
N ASP A 28 9.91 4.03 13.92
CA ASP A 28 10.21 5.45 14.15
C ASP A 28 11.62 5.81 13.69
N GLY A 29 11.74 7.00 13.07
CA GLY A 29 13.00 7.49 12.51
C GLY A 29 13.42 6.85 11.18
N ALA A 30 12.63 5.93 10.63
CA ALA A 30 12.93 5.32 9.34
C ALA A 30 12.71 6.31 8.18
N TYR A 31 13.63 6.27 7.21
CA TYR A 31 13.47 6.96 5.92
C TYR A 31 13.16 5.91 4.85
N VAL A 32 11.96 5.98 4.26
CA VAL A 32 11.42 4.92 3.37
C VAL A 32 11.01 5.53 2.03
N SER A 33 11.20 4.76 0.95
CA SER A 33 10.71 5.10 -0.38
C SER A 33 9.84 3.96 -0.92
N ILE A 34 8.75 4.32 -1.59
CA ILE A 34 7.84 3.39 -2.26
C ILE A 34 8.07 3.47 -3.77
N VAL A 35 8.49 2.35 -4.37
CA VAL A 35 8.85 2.26 -5.80
C VAL A 35 8.08 1.14 -6.50
N GLY A 36 7.97 1.23 -7.83
CA GLY A 36 7.20 0.29 -8.64
C GLY A 36 6.60 0.93 -9.90
N GLU A 37 6.03 0.12 -10.78
CA GLU A 37 5.51 0.56 -12.08
C GLU A 37 4.29 1.47 -11.97
N ASN A 38 3.99 2.24 -13.03
CA ASN A 38 2.79 3.09 -13.05
C ASN A 38 1.52 2.24 -12.93
N GLY A 39 0.59 2.68 -12.08
CA GLY A 39 -0.67 1.97 -11.81
C GLY A 39 -0.58 0.89 -10.72
N CYS A 40 0.59 0.59 -10.15
CA CYS A 40 0.71 -0.45 -9.11
C CYS A 40 0.25 -0.02 -7.70
N GLY A 41 -0.40 1.14 -7.54
CA GLY A 41 -0.96 1.59 -6.26
C GLY A 41 -0.05 2.45 -5.37
N LYS A 42 1.11 2.91 -5.84
CA LYS A 42 2.08 3.68 -5.01
C LYS A 42 1.52 4.97 -4.42
N SER A 43 0.77 5.74 -5.21
CA SER A 43 0.14 6.99 -4.75
C SER A 43 -1.14 6.74 -3.95
N THR A 44 -1.59 5.49 -3.93
CA THR A 44 -2.80 5.04 -3.23
C THR A 44 -2.46 4.53 -1.83
N LEU A 45 -1.29 3.89 -1.68
CA LEU A 45 -0.71 3.44 -0.42
C LEU A 45 -0.21 4.64 0.41
#